data_AF-M0B8C2-F1
#
_entry.id   AF-M0B8C2-F1
#
_cell.length_a   1.000
_cell.length_b   1.000
_cell.length_c   1.000
_cell.angle_alpha   90.00
_cell.angle_beta   90.00
_cell.angle_gamma   90.00
#
_symmetry.space_group_name_H-M   'P 1'
#
loop_
_entity.id
_entity.type
_entity.pdbx_description
1 polymer ?
#
loop_
_entity_poly.entity_id
_entity_poly.type
_entity_poly.pdbx_seq_one_letter_code
_entity_poly.pdbx_strand_id
1 'polypeptide(L)'
;MNRRQQLAQLGGVGLAALAGCLDTFRSDDATVVVADRTGQRALDRAIGRLNEVAIELGTQTDETFDRGVQESTETAFDPTPYYETIDTARSALDTAATELEADRQPDVKTGREYADSLEELVSVTATVSDDELSAEIEEVGTVFEGAGEETDDTETDLEQATTTIEDRTALLDEAQTTHETARTSIDGLDEDRFEALPTIDLDRLTDGLSTLGTILDAQTALAGSYGDLLDGYAALEAGREFIDDGGYQEAEASFVDAESAFTAGRKTVAESRDEAPTELAASFETAHCQSSHLQSAAAAFTEAAAAADNGNYLTAREYQDEADEALAAAGDCGDQ
;
A
#
# COMPACT_ATOMS: atom_id res chain seq x y z
N MET A 1 -4.78 14.49 -32.18
CA MET A 1 -3.95 13.83 -33.21
C MET A 1 -3.22 12.67 -32.56
N ASN A 2 -3.56 11.45 -32.98
CA ASN A 2 -2.75 10.22 -32.94
C ASN A 2 -2.08 9.73 -31.62
N ARG A 3 -2.87 9.43 -30.57
CA ARG A 3 -2.46 8.51 -29.46
C ARG A 3 -2.22 7.06 -29.94
N ARG A 4 -2.90 6.64 -31.02
CA ARG A 4 -2.71 5.32 -31.66
C ARG A 4 -1.36 5.14 -32.35
N GLN A 5 -0.56 6.21 -32.49
CA GLN A 5 0.74 6.15 -33.17
C GLN A 5 1.91 6.06 -32.17
N GLN A 6 1.66 6.30 -30.87
CA GLN A 6 2.62 6.02 -29.79
C GLN A 6 2.50 4.56 -29.29
N LEU A 7 1.30 3.98 -29.35
CA LEU A 7 1.08 2.54 -29.08
C LEU A 7 1.67 1.60 -30.16
N ALA A 8 2.05 2.12 -31.33
CA ALA A 8 2.73 1.35 -32.38
C ALA A 8 4.26 1.27 -32.19
N GLN A 9 4.82 1.97 -31.18
CA GLN A 9 6.25 1.96 -30.91
C GLN A 9 6.64 1.00 -29.77
N LEU A 10 5.66 0.49 -29.02
CA LEU A 10 5.84 -0.38 -27.84
C LEU A 10 5.36 -1.83 -28.04
N GLY A 11 4.62 -2.15 -29.11
CA GLY A 11 4.19 -3.51 -29.46
C GLY A 11 5.15 -4.26 -30.40
N GLY A 12 6.46 -4.07 -30.21
CA GLY A 12 7.47 -4.37 -31.22
C GLY A 12 8.63 -5.27 -30.78
N VAL A 13 8.50 -6.09 -29.74
CA VAL A 13 9.47 -7.19 -29.53
C VAL A 13 9.05 -8.35 -30.42
N GLY A 14 9.46 -8.27 -31.68
CA GLY A 14 9.32 -9.36 -32.63
C GLY A 14 10.13 -10.56 -32.15
N LEU A 15 9.43 -11.63 -31.77
CA LEU A 15 9.96 -13.01 -31.73
C LEU A 15 10.24 -13.51 -33.16
N ALA A 16 11.06 -12.79 -33.91
CA ALA A 16 11.40 -13.09 -35.30
C ALA A 16 12.90 -12.88 -35.55
N ALA A 17 13.74 -13.66 -34.89
CA ALA A 17 15.14 -13.83 -35.31
C ALA A 17 15.80 -15.13 -34.83
N LEU A 18 15.17 -16.31 -35.02
CA LEU A 18 15.89 -17.60 -34.95
C LEU A 18 15.42 -18.63 -36.01
N ALA A 19 15.04 -18.18 -37.21
CA ALA A 19 14.68 -19.07 -38.34
C ALA A 19 15.64 -18.96 -39.55
N GLY A 20 16.85 -18.45 -39.37
CA GLY A 20 17.78 -18.23 -40.48
C GLY A 20 19.23 -18.61 -40.15
N CYS A 21 19.54 -19.90 -40.24
CA CYS A 21 20.87 -20.43 -40.59
C CYS A 21 20.77 -21.96 -40.76
N LEU A 22 20.04 -22.39 -41.79
CA LEU A 22 20.03 -23.79 -42.23
C LEU A 22 20.15 -23.80 -43.76
N ASP A 23 21.25 -23.25 -44.27
CA ASP A 23 21.77 -23.63 -45.58
C ASP A 23 23.28 -23.38 -45.69
N THR A 24 23.97 -24.32 -46.33
CA THR A 24 25.41 -24.39 -46.64
C THR A 24 26.41 -24.65 -45.51
N PHE A 25 26.50 -25.91 -45.06
CA PHE A 25 27.81 -26.53 -44.81
C PHE A 25 27.96 -27.85 -45.56
N ARG A 26 28.82 -27.77 -46.57
CA ARG A 26 29.42 -28.84 -47.34
C ARG A 26 30.36 -29.63 -46.43
N SER A 27 30.23 -30.96 -46.42
CA SER A 27 30.98 -31.91 -45.59
C SER A 27 32.49 -31.67 -45.61
N ASP A 28 33.04 -31.39 -44.43
CA ASP A 28 34.38 -31.81 -44.02
C ASP A 28 34.28 -32.44 -42.63
N ASP A 29 34.90 -33.61 -42.48
CA ASP A 29 34.72 -34.60 -41.42
C ASP A 29 35.48 -34.18 -40.14
N ALA A 30 35.04 -33.09 -39.52
CA ALA A 30 35.42 -32.73 -38.16
C ALA A 30 34.26 -33.09 -37.23
N THR A 31 34.52 -33.86 -36.18
CA THR A 31 33.58 -34.08 -35.08
C THR A 31 33.22 -32.75 -34.43
N VAL A 32 32.16 -32.10 -34.91
CA VAL A 32 31.58 -30.92 -34.29
C VAL A 32 30.93 -31.38 -32.99
N VAL A 33 31.63 -31.16 -31.88
CA VAL A 33 31.04 -31.27 -30.56
C VAL A 33 30.01 -30.13 -30.47
N VAL A 34 28.73 -30.45 -30.62
CA VAL A 34 27.65 -29.51 -30.31
C VAL A 34 27.77 -29.26 -28.82
N ALA A 35 28.19 -28.05 -28.44
CA ALA A 35 28.27 -27.65 -27.04
C ALA A 35 26.90 -27.88 -26.39
N ASP A 36 26.89 -28.51 -25.22
CA ASP A 36 25.67 -28.64 -24.43
C ASP A 36 25.23 -27.23 -24.01
N ARG A 37 24.02 -26.84 -24.45
CA ARG A 37 23.44 -25.53 -24.16
C ARG A 37 22.32 -25.60 -23.14
N THR A 38 22.20 -26.72 -22.42
CA THR A 38 21.14 -26.93 -21.43
C THR A 38 21.19 -25.86 -20.35
N GLY A 39 22.36 -25.61 -19.75
CA GLY A 39 22.53 -24.57 -18.73
C GLY A 39 22.20 -23.16 -19.23
N GLN A 40 22.69 -22.78 -20.41
CA GLN A 40 22.42 -21.44 -20.97
C GLN A 40 20.93 -21.25 -21.30
N ARG A 41 20.28 -22.26 -21.89
CA ARG A 41 18.83 -22.20 -22.17
C ARG A 41 17.99 -22.18 -20.89
N ALA A 42 18.47 -22.79 -19.82
CA ALA A 42 17.81 -22.75 -18.52
C ALA A 42 17.91 -21.35 -17.91
N LEU A 43 19.08 -20.71 -17.96
CA LEU A 43 19.26 -19.31 -17.54
C LEU A 43 18.38 -18.36 -18.35
N ASP A 44 18.42 -18.44 -19.69
CA ASP A 44 17.60 -17.58 -20.57
C ASP A 44 16.10 -17.73 -20.27
N ARG A 45 15.64 -18.97 -19.99
CA ARG A 45 14.24 -19.25 -19.63
C ARG A 45 13.88 -18.68 -18.26
N ALA A 46 14.79 -18.77 -17.29
CA ALA A 46 14.56 -18.18 -15.97
C ALA A 46 14.40 -16.67 -16.08
N ILE A 47 15.37 -15.98 -16.69
CA ILE A 47 15.32 -14.52 -16.87
C ILE A 47 14.09 -14.09 -17.66
N GLY A 48 13.72 -14.82 -18.72
CA GLY A 48 12.51 -14.52 -19.48
C GLY A 48 11.22 -14.57 -18.64
N ARG A 49 11.11 -15.53 -17.71
CA ARG A 49 9.96 -15.63 -16.80
C ARG A 49 9.95 -14.56 -15.72
N LEU A 50 11.13 -14.21 -15.19
CA LEU A 50 11.24 -13.11 -14.22
C LEU A 50 10.86 -11.77 -14.86
N ASN A 51 11.26 -11.54 -16.11
CA ASN A 51 10.82 -10.35 -16.84
C ASN A 51 9.32 -10.35 -17.14
N GLU A 52 8.72 -11.51 -17.42
CA GLU A 52 7.28 -11.64 -17.60
C GLU A 52 6.55 -11.13 -16.36
N VAL A 53 6.95 -11.61 -15.17
CA VAL A 53 6.43 -11.13 -13.87
C VAL A 53 6.64 -9.62 -13.71
N ALA A 54 7.85 -9.12 -13.93
CA ALA A 54 8.14 -7.69 -13.73
C ALA A 54 7.37 -6.77 -14.70
N ILE A 55 7.17 -7.21 -15.95
CA ILE A 55 6.37 -6.47 -16.94
C ILE A 55 4.89 -6.47 -16.56
N GLU A 56 4.36 -7.63 -16.15
CA GLU A 56 2.96 -7.76 -15.75
C GLU A 56 2.66 -6.95 -14.48
N LEU A 57 3.53 -6.99 -13.47
CA LEU A 57 3.46 -6.12 -12.29
C LEU A 57 3.41 -4.66 -12.69
N GLY A 58 4.37 -4.18 -13.49
CA GLY A 58 4.39 -2.80 -13.95
C GLY A 58 3.17 -2.41 -14.80
N THR A 59 2.61 -3.36 -15.56
CA THR A 59 1.39 -3.11 -16.36
C THR A 59 0.16 -3.01 -15.47
N GLN A 60 0.03 -3.84 -14.44
CA GLN A 60 -1.04 -3.70 -13.46
C GLN A 60 -0.91 -2.40 -12.65
N THR A 61 0.30 -2.01 -12.26
CA THR A 61 0.54 -0.71 -11.61
C THR A 61 0.29 0.49 -12.53
N ASP A 62 0.36 0.34 -13.86
CA ASP A 62 -0.05 1.40 -14.78
C ASP A 62 -1.59 1.37 -15.02
N GLU A 63 -2.17 0.18 -15.15
CA GLU A 63 -3.57 0.00 -15.56
C GLU A 63 -4.60 0.18 -14.45
N THR A 64 -4.27 -0.21 -13.22
CA THR A 64 -5.12 0.00 -12.03
C THR A 64 -5.19 1.49 -11.68
N PHE A 65 -4.14 2.27 -12.02
CA PHE A 65 -3.97 3.65 -11.56
C PHE A 65 -4.27 4.72 -12.65
N ASP A 66 -4.39 4.34 -13.93
CA ASP A 66 -4.76 5.27 -15.03
C ASP A 66 -6.25 5.16 -15.41
N ARG A 67 -6.99 4.17 -14.89
CA ARG A 67 -8.43 3.98 -15.14
C ARG A 67 -9.28 4.55 -14.02
N GLY A 68 -9.28 5.88 -13.90
CA GLY A 68 -10.25 6.58 -13.03
C GLY A 68 -11.70 6.14 -13.31
N VAL A 69 -12.37 5.66 -12.26
CA VAL A 69 -13.83 5.50 -12.08
C VAL A 69 -14.61 5.15 -13.36
N GLN A 70 -14.15 4.14 -14.11
CA GLN A 70 -15.03 3.45 -15.05
C GLN A 70 -15.15 2.02 -14.57
N GLU A 71 -16.31 1.70 -14.01
CA GLU A 71 -16.77 0.37 -13.62
C GLU A 71 -16.08 -0.76 -14.41
N SER A 72 -14.94 -1.21 -13.91
CA SER A 72 -14.47 -2.56 -14.12
C SER A 72 -14.47 -3.19 -12.74
N THR A 73 -15.67 -3.58 -12.32
CA THR A 73 -15.80 -4.69 -11.40
C THR A 73 -14.92 -5.84 -11.92
N GLU A 74 -14.17 -6.44 -10.99
CA GLU A 74 -13.53 -7.74 -11.13
C GLU A 74 -12.20 -7.74 -11.89
N THR A 75 -11.10 -7.48 -11.19
CA THR A 75 -10.26 -8.58 -10.66
C THR A 75 -9.28 -7.97 -9.65
N ALA A 76 -9.49 -8.22 -8.36
CA ALA A 76 -8.48 -7.95 -7.34
C ALA A 76 -7.15 -8.60 -7.75
N PHE A 77 -6.02 -8.00 -7.37
CA PHE A 77 -4.71 -8.55 -7.70
C PHE A 77 -4.59 -10.00 -7.18
N ASP A 78 -4.41 -10.97 -8.08
CA ASP A 78 -4.16 -12.36 -7.71
C ASP A 78 -2.64 -12.63 -7.75
N PRO A 79 -1.97 -12.79 -6.60
CA PRO A 79 -0.53 -13.04 -6.56
C PRO A 79 -0.15 -14.47 -7.02
N THR A 80 -1.10 -15.40 -7.04
CA THR A 80 -0.84 -16.84 -7.24
C THR A 80 -0.11 -17.16 -8.55
N PRO A 81 -0.54 -16.64 -9.73
CA PRO A 81 0.12 -16.93 -10.99
C PRO A 81 1.56 -16.38 -11.05
N TYR A 82 1.83 -15.29 -10.34
CA TYR A 82 3.16 -14.70 -10.25
C TYR A 82 4.10 -15.59 -9.44
N TYR A 83 3.67 -16.05 -8.26
CA TYR A 83 4.46 -16.99 -7.46
C TYR A 83 4.78 -18.29 -8.21
N GLU A 84 3.80 -18.87 -8.92
CA GLU A 84 4.04 -20.06 -9.75
C GLU A 84 5.07 -19.82 -10.87
N THR A 85 5.06 -18.61 -11.45
CA THR A 85 6.00 -18.22 -12.51
C THR A 85 7.42 -18.03 -11.95
N ILE A 86 7.55 -17.38 -10.80
CA ILE A 86 8.82 -17.21 -10.06
C ILE A 86 9.39 -18.57 -9.66
N ASP A 87 8.58 -19.47 -9.11
CA ASP A 87 9.01 -20.82 -8.73
C ASP A 87 9.52 -21.63 -9.93
N THR A 88 8.86 -21.47 -11.08
CA THR A 88 9.32 -22.10 -12.31
C THR A 88 10.64 -21.49 -12.80
N ALA A 89 10.84 -20.17 -12.62
CA ALA A 89 12.10 -19.51 -12.91
C ALA A 89 13.24 -20.01 -11.98
N ARG A 90 12.97 -20.14 -10.67
CA ARG A 90 13.90 -20.72 -9.68
C ARG A 90 14.33 -22.15 -10.06
N SER A 91 13.38 -22.99 -10.46
CA SER A 91 13.67 -24.35 -10.95
C SER A 91 14.59 -24.35 -12.18
N ALA A 92 14.43 -23.37 -13.07
CA ALA A 92 15.31 -23.19 -14.22
C ALA A 92 16.70 -22.64 -13.81
N LEU A 93 16.79 -21.75 -12.82
CA LEU A 93 18.06 -21.30 -12.24
C LEU A 93 18.83 -22.45 -11.57
N ASP A 94 18.15 -23.39 -10.92
CA ASP A 94 18.79 -24.58 -10.34
C ASP A 94 19.39 -25.51 -11.41
N THR A 95 18.67 -25.64 -12.54
CA THR A 95 19.19 -26.35 -13.70
C THR A 95 20.41 -25.62 -14.27
N ALA A 96 20.33 -24.29 -14.41
CA ALA A 96 21.45 -23.47 -14.87
C ALA A 96 22.66 -23.60 -13.93
N ALA A 97 22.46 -23.58 -12.61
CA ALA A 97 23.50 -23.74 -11.60
C ALA A 97 24.26 -25.06 -11.74
N THR A 98 23.56 -26.14 -12.09
CA THR A 98 24.14 -27.48 -12.22
C THR A 98 24.93 -27.63 -13.53
N GLU A 99 24.43 -27.04 -14.61
CA GLU A 99 24.93 -27.27 -15.97
C GLU A 99 25.95 -26.20 -16.44
N LEU A 100 25.96 -25.02 -15.82
CA LEU A 100 26.87 -23.93 -16.18
C LEU A 100 28.22 -24.01 -15.45
N GLU A 101 29.27 -23.59 -16.15
CA GLU A 101 30.61 -23.47 -15.60
C GLU A 101 30.71 -22.35 -14.55
N ALA A 102 31.79 -22.39 -13.75
CA ALA A 102 32.00 -21.52 -12.59
C ALA A 102 32.00 -20.01 -12.94
N ASP A 103 32.41 -19.65 -14.15
CA ASP A 103 32.44 -18.27 -14.66
C ASP A 103 31.04 -17.67 -14.87
N ARG A 104 30.02 -18.52 -15.09
CA ARG A 104 28.62 -18.13 -15.29
C ARG A 104 27.76 -18.26 -14.03
N GLN A 105 28.28 -18.85 -12.96
CA GLN A 105 27.59 -18.94 -11.66
C GLN A 105 27.19 -17.57 -11.06
N PRO A 106 27.97 -16.49 -11.24
CA PRO A 106 27.52 -15.16 -10.84
C PRO A 106 26.20 -14.72 -11.51
N ASP A 107 25.98 -15.05 -12.78
CA ASP A 107 24.73 -14.71 -13.47
C ASP A 107 23.52 -15.46 -12.87
N VAL A 108 23.74 -16.72 -12.46
CA VAL A 108 22.72 -17.52 -11.75
C VAL A 108 22.42 -16.90 -10.38
N LYS A 109 23.44 -16.40 -9.68
CA LYS A 109 23.27 -15.69 -8.41
C LYS A 109 22.42 -14.43 -8.59
N THR A 110 22.75 -13.59 -9.58
CA THR A 110 21.97 -12.40 -9.94
C THR A 110 20.53 -12.76 -10.28
N GLY A 111 20.30 -13.84 -11.05
CA GLY A 111 18.96 -14.30 -11.38
C GLY A 111 18.14 -14.75 -10.15
N ARG A 112 18.78 -15.33 -9.12
CA ARG A 112 18.12 -15.69 -7.86
C ARG A 112 17.76 -14.46 -7.04
N GLU A 113 18.69 -13.52 -6.90
CA GLU A 113 18.44 -12.24 -6.21
C GLU A 113 17.30 -11.46 -6.86
N TYR A 114 17.24 -11.47 -8.19
CA TYR A 114 16.13 -10.88 -8.94
C TYR A 114 14.80 -11.61 -8.71
N ALA A 115 14.81 -12.94 -8.66
CA ALA A 115 13.62 -13.74 -8.35
C ALA A 115 13.09 -13.46 -6.93
N ASP A 116 13.98 -13.37 -5.94
CA ASP A 116 13.63 -13.06 -4.56
C ASP A 116 13.02 -11.66 -4.45
N SER A 117 13.64 -10.67 -5.11
CA SER A 117 13.13 -9.29 -5.13
C SER A 117 11.75 -9.20 -5.78
N LEU A 118 11.50 -9.93 -6.87
CA LEU A 118 10.19 -9.94 -7.52
C LEU A 118 9.12 -10.63 -6.67
N GLU A 119 9.46 -11.68 -5.93
CA GLU A 119 8.52 -12.34 -5.00
C GLU A 119 8.08 -11.39 -3.90
N GLU A 120 9.03 -10.66 -3.30
CA GLU A 120 8.74 -9.60 -2.32
C GLU A 120 7.83 -8.52 -2.92
N LEU A 121 8.06 -8.10 -4.17
CA LEU A 121 7.22 -7.11 -4.84
C LEU A 121 5.81 -7.60 -5.16
N VAL A 122 5.64 -8.88 -5.52
CA VAL A 122 4.32 -9.49 -5.66
C VAL A 122 3.58 -9.45 -4.33
N SER A 123 4.24 -9.76 -3.22
CA SER A 123 3.65 -9.71 -1.88
C SER A 123 3.18 -8.30 -1.51
N VAL A 124 4.04 -7.29 -1.68
CA VAL A 124 3.68 -5.90 -1.39
C VAL A 124 2.56 -5.41 -2.30
N THR A 125 2.60 -5.77 -3.60
CA THR A 125 1.53 -5.42 -4.55
C THR A 125 0.19 -6.02 -4.14
N ALA A 126 0.18 -7.26 -3.63
CA ALA A 126 -1.02 -7.91 -3.13
C ALA A 126 -1.62 -7.19 -1.93
N THR A 127 -0.78 -6.76 -0.98
CA THR A 127 -1.21 -5.94 0.16
C THR A 127 -1.80 -4.61 -0.29
N VAL A 128 -1.11 -3.82 -1.11
CA VAL A 128 -1.61 -2.47 -1.45
C VAL A 128 -2.81 -2.50 -2.39
N SER A 129 -3.03 -3.61 -3.09
CA SER A 129 -4.13 -3.77 -4.04
C SER A 129 -5.29 -4.58 -3.45
N ASP A 130 -5.26 -4.91 -2.16
CA ASP A 130 -6.43 -5.49 -1.51
C ASP A 130 -7.53 -4.43 -1.36
N ASP A 131 -8.77 -4.87 -1.54
CA ASP A 131 -9.94 -4.00 -1.36
C ASP A 131 -10.33 -3.89 0.14
N GLU A 132 -9.57 -4.53 1.04
CA GLU A 132 -9.91 -4.65 2.45
C GLU A 132 -9.66 -3.32 3.18
N LEU A 133 -8.59 -2.58 2.88
CA LEU A 133 -8.34 -1.27 3.51
C LEU A 133 -9.53 -0.30 3.37
N SER A 134 -10.15 -0.26 2.19
CA SER A 134 -11.30 0.64 1.97
C SER A 134 -12.51 0.18 2.78
N ALA A 135 -12.78 -1.13 2.82
CA ALA A 135 -13.88 -1.70 3.59
C ALA A 135 -13.68 -1.53 5.11
N GLU A 136 -12.45 -1.69 5.59
CA GLU A 136 -12.10 -1.49 7.00
C GLU A 136 -12.19 -0.02 7.41
N ILE A 137 -11.79 0.91 6.54
CA ILE A 137 -11.97 2.35 6.78
C ILE A 137 -13.46 2.70 6.84
N GLU A 138 -14.28 2.15 5.93
CA GLU A 138 -15.73 2.32 5.99
C GLU A 138 -16.31 1.76 7.29
N GLU A 139 -15.88 0.57 7.71
CA GLU A 139 -16.28 -0.06 8.98
C GLU A 139 -15.91 0.82 10.18
N VAL A 140 -14.66 1.28 10.25
CA VAL A 140 -14.16 2.17 11.31
C VAL A 140 -14.89 3.52 11.28
N GLY A 141 -15.22 4.00 10.09
CA GLY A 141 -16.00 5.22 9.88
C GLY A 141 -17.34 5.21 10.60
N THR A 142 -17.99 4.03 10.70
CA THR A 142 -19.29 3.89 11.36
C THR A 142 -19.26 4.22 12.87
N VAL A 143 -18.10 4.09 13.52
CA VAL A 143 -17.92 4.51 14.92
C VAL A 143 -18.14 6.01 15.08
N PHE A 144 -17.71 6.81 14.10
CA PHE A 144 -17.86 8.26 14.13
C PHE A 144 -19.28 8.71 13.78
N GLU A 145 -20.01 7.94 12.97
CA GLU A 145 -21.42 8.20 12.65
C GLU A 145 -22.33 8.02 13.88
N GLY A 146 -22.02 7.05 14.75
CA GLY A 146 -22.75 6.77 15.98
C GLY A 146 -22.41 7.68 17.17
N ALA A 147 -21.44 8.58 17.03
CA ALA A 147 -20.81 9.28 18.16
C ALA A 147 -21.71 10.20 19.01
N GLY A 148 -22.87 10.58 18.46
CA GLY A 148 -23.89 11.36 19.14
C GLY A 148 -24.96 10.53 19.87
N GLU A 149 -24.97 9.22 19.71
CA GLU A 149 -25.97 8.32 20.30
C GLU A 149 -25.29 7.38 21.31
N GLU A 150 -25.55 7.57 22.61
CA GLU A 150 -25.13 6.59 23.62
C GLU A 150 -25.91 5.29 23.41
N THR A 151 -25.24 4.29 22.85
CA THR A 151 -25.75 2.92 22.75
C THR A 151 -24.97 2.00 23.67
N ASP A 152 -25.62 0.92 24.14
CA ASP A 152 -25.00 -0.09 25.02
C ASP A 152 -23.78 -0.80 24.35
N ASP A 153 -23.57 -0.61 23.05
CA ASP A 153 -22.56 -1.32 22.25
C ASP A 153 -21.33 -0.44 21.90
N THR A 154 -21.33 0.86 22.22
CA THR A 154 -20.28 1.83 21.79
C THR A 154 -18.85 1.42 22.18
N GLU A 155 -18.63 0.96 23.42
CA GLU A 155 -17.31 0.48 23.89
C GLU A 155 -16.85 -0.75 23.08
N THR A 156 -17.78 -1.62 22.70
CA THR A 156 -17.49 -2.84 21.93
C THR A 156 -17.21 -2.51 20.46
N ASP A 157 -17.89 -1.51 19.90
CA ASP A 157 -17.66 -1.04 18.54
C ASP A 157 -16.30 -0.31 18.42
N LEU A 158 -15.94 0.50 19.42
CA LEU A 158 -14.63 1.15 19.48
C LEU A 158 -13.47 0.15 19.62
N GLU A 159 -13.60 -0.87 20.48
CA GLU A 159 -12.58 -1.92 20.63
C GLU A 159 -12.39 -2.71 19.32
N GLN A 160 -13.48 -3.02 18.62
CA GLN A 160 -13.44 -3.67 17.32
C GLN A 160 -12.76 -2.80 16.26
N ALA A 161 -13.17 -1.54 16.10
CA ALA A 161 -12.55 -0.62 15.16
C ALA A 161 -11.05 -0.40 15.43
N THR A 162 -10.67 -0.29 16.71
CA THR A 162 -9.27 -0.21 17.14
C THR A 162 -8.49 -1.44 16.70
N THR A 163 -9.01 -2.64 16.98
CA THR A 163 -8.38 -3.89 16.56
C THR A 163 -8.22 -3.96 15.03
N THR A 164 -9.25 -3.58 14.28
CA THR A 164 -9.23 -3.56 12.81
C THR A 164 -8.12 -2.66 12.27
N ILE A 165 -8.00 -1.43 12.78
CA ILE A 165 -6.93 -0.51 12.34
C ILE A 165 -5.55 -0.95 12.80
N GLU A 166 -5.41 -1.52 14.00
CA GLU A 166 -4.14 -2.05 14.49
C GLU A 166 -3.65 -3.22 13.62
N ASP A 167 -4.54 -4.16 13.29
CA ASP A 167 -4.24 -5.30 12.42
C ASP A 167 -3.83 -4.82 11.01
N ARG A 168 -4.56 -3.85 10.44
CA ARG A 168 -4.22 -3.24 9.15
C ARG A 168 -2.89 -2.52 9.18
N THR A 169 -2.61 -1.76 10.24
CA THR A 169 -1.34 -1.04 10.41
C THR A 169 -0.18 -2.02 10.49
N ALA A 170 -0.32 -3.12 11.24
CA ALA A 170 0.70 -4.16 11.32
C ALA A 170 1.00 -4.82 9.96
N LEU A 171 -0.04 -5.04 9.15
CA LEU A 171 0.08 -5.59 7.79
C LEU A 171 0.82 -4.60 6.87
N LEU A 172 0.49 -3.31 6.92
CA LEU A 172 1.15 -2.26 6.14
C LEU A 172 2.63 -2.08 6.56
N ASP A 173 2.94 -2.15 7.85
CA ASP A 173 4.32 -2.10 8.38
C ASP A 173 5.18 -3.29 7.88
N GLU A 174 4.60 -4.50 7.82
CA GLU A 174 5.25 -5.68 7.24
C GLU A 174 5.50 -5.49 5.74
N ALA A 175 4.52 -4.94 5.02
CA ALA A 175 4.67 -4.60 3.60
C ALA A 175 5.74 -3.53 3.37
N GLN A 176 5.87 -2.51 4.25
CA GLN A 176 6.93 -1.50 4.16
C GLN A 176 8.31 -2.13 4.36
N THR A 177 8.46 -2.98 5.37
CA THR A 177 9.71 -3.72 5.61
C THR A 177 10.09 -4.59 4.40
N THR A 178 9.10 -5.25 3.80
CA THR A 178 9.28 -6.10 2.61
C THR A 178 9.66 -5.25 1.39
N HIS A 179 9.02 -4.10 1.19
CA HIS A 179 9.34 -3.16 0.12
C HIS A 179 10.76 -2.60 0.22
N GLU A 180 11.19 -2.19 1.42
CA GLU A 180 12.54 -1.70 1.67
C GLU A 180 13.60 -2.79 1.42
N THR A 181 13.28 -4.05 1.75
CA THR A 181 14.13 -5.21 1.49
C THR A 181 14.27 -5.45 0.00
N ALA A 182 13.17 -5.42 -0.76
CA ALA A 182 13.18 -5.58 -2.21
C ALA A 182 13.96 -4.45 -2.88
N ARG A 183 13.73 -3.20 -2.44
CA ARG A 183 14.47 -2.03 -2.91
C ARG A 183 15.97 -2.16 -2.68
N THR A 184 16.37 -2.51 -1.47
CA THR A 184 17.79 -2.70 -1.11
C THR A 184 18.43 -3.82 -1.94
N SER A 185 17.68 -4.90 -2.20
CA SER A 185 18.14 -6.02 -3.02
C SER A 185 18.35 -5.60 -4.47
N ILE A 186 17.42 -4.84 -5.04
CA ILE A 186 17.49 -4.32 -6.41
C ILE A 186 18.63 -3.29 -6.56
N ASP A 187 18.76 -2.34 -5.62
CA ASP A 187 19.86 -1.36 -5.58
C ASP A 187 21.24 -2.04 -5.38
N GLY A 188 21.25 -3.24 -4.81
CA GLY A 188 22.46 -4.04 -4.58
C GLY A 188 22.89 -4.92 -5.75
N LEU A 189 22.09 -5.00 -6.83
CA LEU A 189 22.43 -5.78 -8.02
C LEU A 189 23.67 -5.20 -8.73
N ASP A 190 24.51 -6.08 -9.27
CA ASP A 190 25.63 -5.70 -10.13
C ASP A 190 25.08 -5.20 -11.47
N GLU A 191 24.98 -3.87 -11.63
CA GLU A 191 24.39 -3.18 -12.78
C GLU A 191 24.97 -3.68 -14.12
N ASP A 192 26.30 -3.70 -14.26
CA ASP A 192 26.99 -4.17 -15.47
C ASP A 192 26.60 -5.61 -15.82
N ARG A 193 26.43 -6.48 -14.82
CA ARG A 193 26.03 -7.87 -15.01
C ARG A 193 24.53 -8.02 -15.27
N PHE A 194 23.70 -7.23 -14.60
CA PHE A 194 22.25 -7.24 -14.80
C PHE A 194 21.92 -6.77 -16.22
N GLU A 195 22.50 -5.67 -16.70
CA GLU A 195 22.34 -5.17 -18.07
C GLU A 195 22.89 -6.13 -19.14
N ALA A 196 23.87 -6.97 -18.79
CA ALA A 196 24.39 -7.99 -19.69
C ALA A 196 23.42 -9.17 -19.88
N LEU A 197 22.43 -9.34 -18.99
CA LEU A 197 21.34 -10.29 -19.15
C LEU A 197 20.21 -9.65 -19.97
N PRO A 198 19.37 -10.45 -20.65
CA PRO A 198 18.21 -9.93 -21.35
C PRO A 198 17.08 -9.62 -20.35
N THR A 199 17.36 -8.80 -19.33
CA THR A 199 16.42 -8.38 -18.26
C THR A 199 15.61 -7.16 -18.69
N ILE A 200 14.63 -6.78 -17.87
CA ILE A 200 14.02 -5.45 -17.96
C ILE A 200 15.05 -4.36 -17.62
N ASP A 201 14.75 -3.14 -18.04
CA ASP A 201 15.52 -1.96 -17.66
C ASP A 201 15.47 -1.77 -16.13
N LEU A 202 16.64 -1.65 -15.50
CA LEU A 202 16.76 -1.48 -14.05
C LEU A 202 16.13 -0.16 -13.60
N ASP A 203 16.25 0.90 -14.42
CA ASP A 203 15.61 2.19 -14.13
C ASP A 203 14.08 2.04 -14.07
N ARG A 204 13.51 1.25 -14.99
CA ARG A 204 12.06 0.97 -15.00
C ARG A 204 11.61 0.21 -13.76
N LEU A 205 12.42 -0.73 -13.28
CA LEU A 205 12.13 -1.48 -12.05
C LEU A 205 12.17 -0.56 -10.82
N THR A 206 13.17 0.32 -10.75
CA THR A 206 13.33 1.30 -9.66
C THR A 206 12.21 2.35 -9.66
N ASP A 207 11.74 2.78 -10.83
CA ASP A 207 10.58 3.67 -10.96
C ASP A 207 9.29 2.99 -10.46
N GLY A 208 9.10 1.71 -10.80
CA GLY A 208 7.98 0.89 -10.32
C GLY A 208 8.01 0.71 -8.79
N LEU A 209 9.18 0.40 -8.23
CA LEU A 209 9.42 0.37 -6.79
C LEU A 209 9.06 1.69 -6.13
N SER A 210 9.50 2.82 -6.69
CA SER A 210 9.20 4.14 -6.14
C SER A 210 7.70 4.42 -6.12
N THR A 211 7.00 4.05 -7.19
CA THR A 211 5.55 4.22 -7.30
C THR A 211 4.82 3.37 -6.25
N LEU A 212 5.21 2.09 -6.13
CA LEU A 212 4.65 1.19 -5.13
C LEU A 212 4.88 1.70 -3.69
N GLY A 213 6.06 2.27 -3.43
CA GLY A 213 6.38 2.87 -2.14
C GLY A 213 5.48 4.07 -1.81
N THR A 214 5.25 4.96 -2.76
CA THR A 214 4.33 6.10 -2.56
C THR A 214 2.90 5.66 -2.24
N ILE A 215 2.40 4.61 -2.89
CA ILE A 215 1.07 4.07 -2.60
C ILE A 215 1.01 3.49 -1.19
N LEU A 216 2.01 2.70 -0.83
CA LEU A 216 2.11 2.08 0.49
C LEU A 216 2.20 3.15 1.60
N ASP A 217 3.03 4.18 1.41
CA ASP A 217 3.15 5.29 2.35
C ASP A 217 1.82 6.05 2.52
N ALA A 218 1.05 6.23 1.43
CA ALA A 218 -0.27 6.83 1.49
C ALA A 218 -1.26 5.96 2.28
N GLN A 219 -1.26 4.64 2.08
CA GLN A 219 -2.12 3.73 2.85
C GLN A 219 -1.74 3.67 4.34
N THR A 220 -0.44 3.61 4.65
CA THR A 220 0.06 3.67 6.03
C THR A 220 -0.34 4.98 6.71
N ALA A 221 -0.22 6.12 6.01
CA ALA A 221 -0.65 7.41 6.54
C ALA A 221 -2.16 7.46 6.79
N LEU A 222 -2.96 6.87 5.89
CA LEU A 222 -4.40 6.81 6.05
C LEU A 222 -4.80 5.95 7.25
N ALA A 223 -4.29 4.71 7.35
CA ALA A 223 -4.53 3.83 8.49
C ALA A 223 -4.08 4.45 9.81
N GLY A 224 -2.87 5.04 9.84
CA GLY A 224 -2.35 5.75 11.01
C GLY A 224 -3.21 6.94 11.41
N SER A 225 -3.77 7.68 10.44
CA SER A 225 -4.68 8.78 10.75
C SER A 225 -5.98 8.31 11.41
N TYR A 226 -6.54 7.17 10.97
CA TYR A 226 -7.72 6.57 11.62
C TYR A 226 -7.38 6.03 13.02
N GLY A 227 -6.16 5.51 13.22
CA GLY A 227 -5.66 5.16 14.55
C GLY A 227 -5.65 6.37 15.49
N ASP A 228 -5.10 7.50 15.04
CA ASP A 228 -5.14 8.76 15.80
C ASP A 228 -6.58 9.24 16.08
N LEU A 229 -7.52 9.02 15.15
CA LEU A 229 -8.94 9.33 15.37
C LEU A 229 -9.56 8.43 16.43
N LEU A 230 -9.29 7.13 16.42
CA LEU A 230 -9.82 6.20 17.41
C LEU A 230 -9.24 6.47 18.81
N ASP A 231 -7.94 6.76 18.91
CA ASP A 231 -7.31 7.21 20.16
C ASP A 231 -7.98 8.47 20.71
N GLY A 232 -8.26 9.45 19.83
CA GLY A 232 -8.98 10.65 20.20
C GLY A 232 -10.40 10.37 20.67
N TYR A 233 -11.07 9.41 20.04
CA TYR A 233 -12.41 8.99 20.40
C TYR A 233 -12.47 8.29 21.76
N ALA A 234 -11.54 7.38 22.04
CA ALA A 234 -11.39 6.76 23.37
C ALA A 234 -11.17 7.81 24.47
N ALA A 235 -10.36 8.84 24.18
CA ALA A 235 -10.15 9.95 25.11
C ALA A 235 -11.41 10.82 25.30
N LEU A 236 -12.23 11.03 24.25
CA LEU A 236 -13.54 11.69 24.39
C LEU A 236 -14.47 10.90 25.33
N GLU A 237 -14.56 9.57 25.15
CA GLU A 237 -15.40 8.72 25.99
C GLU A 237 -14.97 8.75 27.46
N ALA A 238 -13.66 8.61 27.73
CA ALA A 238 -13.12 8.77 29.07
C ALA A 238 -13.46 10.14 29.69
N GLY A 239 -13.42 11.21 28.88
CA GLY A 239 -13.80 12.55 29.32
C GLY A 239 -15.28 12.65 29.71
N ARG A 240 -16.18 12.00 28.97
CA ARG A 240 -17.61 11.91 29.28
C ARG A 240 -17.86 11.15 30.58
N GLU A 241 -17.19 10.00 30.78
CA GLU A 241 -17.27 9.25 32.03
C GLU A 241 -16.84 10.09 33.24
N PHE A 242 -15.76 10.86 33.11
CA PHE A 242 -15.33 11.77 34.17
C PHE A 242 -16.35 12.88 34.46
N ILE A 243 -17.05 13.41 33.44
CA ILE A 243 -18.15 14.36 33.66
C ILE A 243 -19.27 13.72 34.49
N ASP A 244 -19.64 12.48 34.18
CA ASP A 244 -20.71 11.76 34.88
C ASP A 244 -20.37 11.48 36.35
N ASP A 245 -19.10 11.21 36.63
CA ASP A 245 -18.57 11.07 37.99
C ASP A 245 -18.32 12.43 38.70
N GLY A 246 -18.50 13.54 38.00
CA GLY A 246 -18.29 14.90 38.51
C GLY A 246 -16.83 15.35 38.58
N GLY A 247 -15.91 14.63 37.93
CA GLY A 247 -14.49 14.93 37.79
C GLY A 247 -14.19 15.86 36.62
N TYR A 248 -14.56 17.14 36.71
CA TYR A 248 -14.41 18.08 35.59
C TYR A 248 -12.95 18.35 35.18
N GLN A 249 -11.98 18.25 36.10
CA GLN A 249 -10.57 18.48 35.78
C GLN A 249 -9.96 17.29 35.02
N GLU A 250 -10.34 16.08 35.42
CA GLU A 250 -10.00 14.84 34.71
C GLU A 250 -10.65 14.83 33.33
N ALA A 251 -11.93 15.22 33.23
CA ALA A 251 -12.62 15.36 31.95
C ALA A 251 -11.92 16.36 31.02
N GLU A 252 -11.58 17.55 31.52
CA GLU A 252 -10.84 18.57 30.76
C GLU A 252 -9.53 18.01 30.20
N ALA A 253 -8.77 17.27 31.01
CA ALA A 253 -7.52 16.64 30.57
C ALA A 253 -7.76 15.59 29.47
N SER A 254 -8.75 14.72 29.63
CA SER A 254 -9.13 13.73 28.62
C SER A 254 -9.55 14.37 27.29
N PHE A 255 -10.31 15.47 27.32
CA PHE A 255 -10.67 16.19 26.09
C PHE A 255 -9.48 16.89 25.42
N VAL A 256 -8.49 17.35 26.19
CA VAL A 256 -7.23 17.88 25.63
C VAL A 256 -6.42 16.78 24.95
N ASP A 257 -6.39 15.58 25.54
CA ASP A 257 -5.75 14.42 24.92
C ASP A 257 -6.48 14.03 23.62
N ALA A 258 -7.81 14.06 23.62
CA ALA A 258 -8.63 13.84 22.43
C ALA A 258 -8.33 14.87 21.32
N GLU A 259 -8.31 16.17 21.64
CA GLU A 259 -7.98 17.23 20.68
C GLU A 259 -6.59 17.04 20.07
N SER A 260 -5.63 16.61 20.90
CA SER A 260 -4.25 16.34 20.48
C SER A 260 -4.17 15.19 19.49
N ALA A 261 -4.89 14.10 19.75
CA ALA A 261 -4.96 12.93 18.86
C ALA A 261 -5.63 13.28 17.52
N PHE A 262 -6.80 13.94 17.54
CA PHE A 262 -7.45 14.40 16.29
C PHE A 262 -6.59 15.36 15.48
N THR A 263 -5.81 16.22 16.16
CA THR A 263 -4.86 17.11 15.50
C THR A 263 -3.71 16.34 14.85
N ALA A 264 -3.21 15.28 15.47
CA ALA A 264 -2.20 14.40 14.90
C ALA A 264 -2.73 13.71 13.64
N GLY A 265 -3.90 13.08 13.72
CA GLY A 265 -4.53 12.40 12.58
C GLY A 265 -4.78 13.36 11.41
N ARG A 266 -5.31 14.56 11.66
CA ARG A 266 -5.48 15.59 10.63
C ARG A 266 -4.17 16.00 9.98
N LYS A 267 -3.10 16.12 10.78
CA LYS A 267 -1.79 16.50 10.28
C LYS A 267 -1.24 15.42 9.35
N THR A 268 -1.32 14.16 9.75
CA THR A 268 -0.93 13.00 8.92
C THR A 268 -1.67 13.03 7.57
N VAL A 269 -3.00 13.20 7.59
CA VAL A 269 -3.81 13.35 6.38
C VAL A 269 -3.34 14.53 5.51
N ALA A 270 -3.12 15.70 6.10
CA ALA A 270 -2.75 16.89 5.36
C ALA A 270 -1.36 16.80 4.72
N GLU A 271 -0.42 16.10 5.36
CA GLU A 271 0.93 15.90 4.86
C GLU A 271 1.00 14.85 3.74
N SER A 272 0.11 13.85 3.76
CA SER A 272 0.15 12.73 2.80
C SER A 272 -0.80 12.86 1.60
N ARG A 273 -1.88 13.65 1.70
CA ARG A 273 -2.91 13.72 0.65
C ARG A 273 -2.40 14.17 -0.73
N ASP A 274 -1.40 15.06 -0.77
CA ASP A 274 -0.94 15.68 -2.03
C ASP A 274 -0.08 14.71 -2.86
N GLU A 275 0.45 13.68 -2.20
CA GLU A 275 1.28 12.62 -2.79
C GLU A 275 0.48 11.31 -2.97
N ALA A 276 -0.73 11.25 -2.42
CA ALA A 276 -1.59 10.07 -2.48
C ALA A 276 -2.07 9.77 -3.92
N PRO A 277 -2.22 8.48 -4.27
CA PRO A 277 -2.85 8.08 -5.52
C PRO A 277 -4.31 8.56 -5.56
N THR A 278 -4.82 8.84 -6.76
CA THR A 278 -6.16 9.44 -6.97
C THR A 278 -7.30 8.58 -6.42
N GLU A 279 -7.08 7.28 -6.35
CA GLU A 279 -8.00 6.28 -5.81
C GLU A 279 -8.27 6.49 -4.31
N LEU A 280 -7.27 6.97 -3.56
CA LEU A 280 -7.38 7.24 -2.13
C LEU A 280 -7.84 8.67 -1.81
N ALA A 281 -7.99 9.53 -2.82
CA ALA A 281 -8.28 10.95 -2.61
C ALA A 281 -9.58 11.16 -1.82
N ALA A 282 -10.63 10.39 -2.13
CA ALA A 282 -11.90 10.45 -1.40
C ALA A 282 -11.72 10.06 0.08
N SER A 283 -10.98 8.98 0.37
CA SER A 283 -10.73 8.54 1.74
C SER A 283 -9.94 9.57 2.55
N PHE A 284 -8.95 10.24 1.93
CA PHE A 284 -8.23 11.36 2.56
C PHE A 284 -9.11 12.59 2.77
N GLU A 285 -10.03 12.89 1.85
CA GLU A 285 -11.01 13.98 2.01
C GLU A 285 -11.96 13.70 3.18
N THR A 286 -12.47 12.48 3.31
CA THR A 286 -13.29 12.03 4.43
C THR A 286 -12.53 12.12 5.74
N ALA A 287 -11.33 11.55 5.83
CA ALA A 287 -10.51 11.61 7.05
C ALA A 287 -10.15 13.05 7.44
N HIS A 288 -9.89 13.94 6.47
CA HIS A 288 -9.66 15.37 6.73
C HIS A 288 -10.92 16.06 7.29
N CYS A 289 -12.09 15.76 6.73
CA CYS A 289 -13.37 16.29 7.18
C CYS A 289 -13.66 15.83 8.63
N GLN A 290 -13.60 14.52 8.88
CA GLN A 290 -13.84 13.92 10.19
C GLN A 290 -12.89 14.47 11.25
N SER A 291 -11.58 14.42 11.00
CA SER A 291 -10.57 14.91 11.94
C SER A 291 -10.75 16.40 12.30
N SER A 292 -11.19 17.23 11.35
CA SER A 292 -11.46 18.66 11.61
C SER A 292 -12.67 18.86 12.53
N HIS A 293 -13.74 18.09 12.33
CA HIS A 293 -14.95 18.18 13.14
C HIS A 293 -14.75 17.56 14.53
N LEU A 294 -14.07 16.42 14.62
CA LEU A 294 -13.69 15.77 15.86
C LEU A 294 -12.77 16.65 16.72
N GLN A 295 -11.78 17.32 16.12
CA GLN A 295 -10.98 18.32 16.83
C GLN A 295 -11.85 19.45 17.41
N SER A 296 -12.82 19.94 16.63
CA SER A 296 -13.72 21.01 17.09
C SER A 296 -14.61 20.55 18.25
N ALA A 297 -15.09 19.31 18.19
CA ALA A 297 -15.86 18.69 19.27
C ALA A 297 -15.03 18.57 20.56
N ALA A 298 -13.80 18.05 20.47
CA ALA A 298 -12.91 17.93 21.63
C ALA A 298 -12.63 19.28 22.30
N ALA A 299 -12.30 20.31 21.51
CA ALA A 299 -12.07 21.65 22.04
C ALA A 299 -13.31 22.23 22.75
N ALA A 300 -14.50 22.02 22.19
CA ALA A 300 -15.75 22.45 22.81
C ALA A 300 -16.04 21.67 24.12
N PHE A 301 -15.78 20.36 24.16
CA PHE A 301 -15.89 19.59 25.39
C PHE A 301 -14.89 20.03 26.48
N THR A 302 -13.65 20.38 26.12
CA THR A 302 -12.67 20.99 27.04
C THR A 302 -13.23 22.26 27.67
N GLU A 303 -13.76 23.17 26.85
CA GLU A 303 -14.37 24.43 27.34
C GLU A 303 -15.62 24.18 28.18
N ALA A 304 -16.42 23.17 27.84
CA ALA A 304 -17.58 22.73 28.63
C ALA A 304 -17.18 22.26 30.03
N ALA A 305 -16.18 21.38 30.12
CA ALA A 305 -15.64 20.86 31.37
C ALA A 305 -15.07 21.99 32.26
N ALA A 306 -14.27 22.88 31.68
CA ALA A 306 -13.72 24.03 32.37
C ALA A 306 -14.82 24.97 32.90
N ALA A 307 -15.87 25.24 32.11
CA ALA A 307 -17.00 26.05 32.54
C ALA A 307 -17.79 25.39 33.69
N ALA A 308 -17.94 24.06 33.65
CA ALA A 308 -18.60 23.29 34.71
C ALA A 308 -17.79 23.29 36.02
N ASP A 309 -16.46 23.13 35.96
CA ASP A 309 -15.57 23.23 37.14
C ASP A 309 -15.69 24.60 37.84
N ASN A 310 -15.87 25.66 37.04
CA ASN A 310 -16.09 27.02 37.52
C ASN A 310 -17.55 27.29 37.99
N GLY A 311 -18.43 26.30 37.95
CA GLY A 311 -19.84 26.40 38.34
C GLY A 311 -20.71 27.20 37.37
N ASN A 312 -20.25 27.42 36.14
CA ASN A 312 -20.99 28.13 35.09
C ASN A 312 -21.72 27.15 34.16
N TYR A 313 -22.75 26.49 34.70
CA TYR A 313 -23.47 25.43 34.02
C TYR A 313 -24.21 25.85 32.74
N LEU A 314 -24.60 27.13 32.61
CA LEU A 314 -25.23 27.61 31.38
C LEU A 314 -24.22 27.69 30.24
N THR A 315 -23.02 28.21 30.49
CA THR A 315 -21.94 28.22 29.50
C THR A 315 -21.41 26.81 29.22
N ALA A 316 -21.31 25.95 30.24
CA ALA A 316 -20.94 24.55 30.01
C ALA A 316 -21.93 23.84 29.06
N ARG A 317 -23.24 24.11 29.23
CA ARG A 317 -24.29 23.59 28.35
C ARG A 317 -24.17 24.11 26.92
N GLU A 318 -23.89 25.41 26.74
CA GLU A 318 -23.68 26.01 25.41
C GLU A 318 -22.52 25.32 24.68
N TYR A 319 -21.38 25.11 25.34
CA TYR A 319 -20.24 24.40 24.75
C TYR A 319 -20.50 22.91 24.52
N GLN A 320 -21.28 22.26 25.38
CA GLN A 320 -21.71 20.88 25.14
C GLN A 320 -22.55 20.78 23.86
N ASP A 321 -23.52 21.68 23.68
CA ASP A 321 -24.36 21.70 22.48
C ASP A 321 -23.49 21.96 21.21
N GLU A 322 -22.47 22.83 21.29
CA GLU A 322 -21.48 23.05 20.20
C GLU A 322 -20.65 21.79 19.91
N ALA A 323 -20.25 21.04 20.93
CA ALA A 323 -19.50 19.79 20.78
C ALA A 323 -20.34 18.72 20.09
N ASP A 324 -21.60 18.56 20.50
CA ASP A 324 -22.54 17.61 19.90
C ASP A 324 -22.85 17.96 18.43
N GLU A 325 -22.99 19.24 18.10
CA GLU A 325 -23.12 19.71 16.71
C GLU A 325 -21.88 19.34 15.86
N ALA A 326 -20.69 19.46 16.43
CA ALA A 326 -19.45 19.11 15.75
C ALA A 326 -19.29 17.59 15.55
N LEU A 327 -19.71 16.75 16.51
CA LEU A 327 -19.73 15.30 16.34
C LEU A 327 -20.69 14.86 15.24
N ALA A 328 -21.89 15.42 15.21
CA ALA A 328 -22.85 15.13 14.14
C ALA A 328 -22.27 15.48 12.76
N ALA A 329 -21.59 16.63 12.65
CA ALA A 329 -20.92 17.03 11.41
C ALA A 329 -19.75 16.11 11.02
N ALA A 330 -19.08 15.45 11.98
CA ALA A 330 -18.06 14.44 11.68
C ALA A 330 -18.69 13.18 11.06
N GLY A 331 -19.84 12.74 11.56
CA GLY A 331 -20.60 11.62 10.99
C GLY A 331 -21.06 11.89 9.54
N ASP A 332 -21.46 13.12 9.24
CA ASP A 332 -21.93 13.53 7.90
C ASP A 332 -20.81 13.62 6.83
N CYS A 333 -19.55 13.37 7.18
CA CYS A 333 -18.42 13.47 6.25
C CYS A 333 -18.36 12.35 5.20
N GLY A 334 -18.98 11.19 5.46
CA GLY A 334 -18.99 10.03 4.53
C GLY A 334 -20.12 10.02 3.49
N ASP A 335 -21.11 10.91 3.62
CA ASP A 335 -22.36 10.89 2.86
C ASP A 335 -22.39 11.81 1.60
N GLN A 336 -21.24 12.37 1.18
CA GLN A 336 -21.16 13.45 0.16
C GLN A 336 -20.60 13.05 -1.21
#